data_AF-A0A0B5GSL3-F1
#
_entry.id   AF-A0A0B5GSL3-F1
#
_cell.length_a   1.000
_cell.length_b   1.000
_cell.length_c   1.000
_cell.angle_alpha   90.00
_cell.angle_beta   90.00
_cell.angle_gamma   90.00
#
_symmetry.space_group_name_H-M   'P 1'
#
loop_
_entity.id
_entity.type
_entity.pdbx_description
1 polymer ?
#
loop_
_entity_poly.entity_id
_entity_poly.type
_entity_poly.pdbx_seq_one_letter_code
_entity_poly.pdbx_strand_id
1 'polypeptide(L)'
;MSLTELIAGVEDHQKTLTVFNAGPTAAEDLRERFADRNVHVQTEQTESGRPGEFITLSEDEAVIAAASLNSFTDSLDEGRQYITRDDSPYASILDHLDETMFTSWSIQRMTAASREIEDRAWRVGQGTLHAGFQTLSTLQGELDLYERLGETDVDVHAYAVPDVEPPEYSTFSLHLERSDEIADSWFVVFDGGGDPTQKCALLAEEREPREFYGFWTYDESTVDWIIDYLEETYGFLEQ
;
A
#
# COMPACT_ATOMS: atom_id res chain seq x y z
N MET A 1 0.17 9.63 16.26
CA MET A 1 0.46 8.99 14.98
C MET A 1 -0.84 8.98 14.23
N SER A 2 -0.96 9.89 13.26
CA SER A 2 -2.06 10.06 12.30
C SER A 2 -1.70 9.39 10.96
N LEU A 3 -2.66 9.32 10.03
CA LEU A 3 -2.47 8.92 8.64
C LEU A 3 -1.41 9.78 7.94
N THR A 4 -1.44 11.11 8.10
CA THR A 4 -0.39 12.00 7.58
C THR A 4 0.98 11.69 8.20
N GLU A 5 1.03 11.43 9.52
CA GLU A 5 2.29 11.03 10.17
C GLU A 5 2.78 9.67 9.65
N LEU A 6 1.89 8.74 9.29
CA LEU A 6 2.26 7.49 8.62
C LEU A 6 2.81 7.74 7.22
N ILE A 7 2.16 8.56 6.40
CA ILE A 7 2.64 8.91 5.05
C ILE A 7 4.05 9.51 5.14
N ALA A 8 4.25 10.48 6.04
CA ALA A 8 5.56 11.09 6.26
C ALA A 8 6.59 10.06 6.78
N GLY A 9 6.15 9.15 7.66
CA GLY A 9 6.98 8.05 8.14
C GLY A 9 7.44 7.14 7.01
N VAL A 10 6.53 6.66 6.17
CA VAL A 10 6.85 5.81 5.02
C VAL A 10 7.73 6.56 4.01
N GLU A 11 7.49 7.86 3.78
CA GLU A 11 8.37 8.72 2.96
C GLU A 11 9.81 8.75 3.49
N ASP A 12 9.99 8.98 4.78
CA ASP A 12 11.30 9.12 5.41
C ASP A 12 12.05 7.78 5.55
N HIS A 13 11.35 6.65 5.68
CA HIS A 13 11.94 5.31 5.81
C HIS A 13 12.21 4.66 4.45
N GLN A 14 12.92 5.36 3.57
CA GLN A 14 13.35 4.82 2.28
C GLN A 14 14.35 3.68 2.47
N LYS A 15 14.05 2.51 1.91
CA LYS A 15 14.95 1.33 1.96
C LYS A 15 16.06 1.47 0.92
N THR A 16 17.25 0.94 1.23
CA THR A 16 18.40 0.99 0.33
C THR A 16 18.71 -0.41 -0.20
N LEU A 17 18.55 -0.59 -1.52
CA LEU A 17 18.98 -1.79 -2.24
C LEU A 17 20.41 -1.61 -2.75
N THR A 18 21.37 -2.29 -2.13
CA THR A 18 22.78 -2.22 -2.53
C THR A 18 23.16 -3.42 -3.37
N VAL A 19 23.63 -3.16 -4.59
CA VAL A 19 24.10 -4.17 -5.52
C VAL A 19 25.62 -4.28 -5.41
N PHE A 20 26.12 -5.44 -4.98
CA PHE A 20 27.54 -5.69 -4.77
C PHE A 20 28.17 -6.43 -5.94
N ASN A 21 29.38 -6.00 -6.31
CA ASN A 21 30.28 -6.66 -7.26
C ASN A 21 29.68 -6.91 -8.66
N ALA A 22 28.60 -6.20 -9.01
CA ALA A 22 27.93 -6.29 -10.31
C ALA A 22 28.33 -5.16 -11.26
N GLY A 23 28.06 -5.34 -12.55
CA GLY A 23 28.24 -4.30 -13.56
C GLY A 23 27.22 -3.15 -13.43
N PRO A 24 27.51 -1.96 -13.99
CA PRO A 24 26.64 -0.78 -13.90
C PRO A 24 25.23 -1.02 -14.47
N THR A 25 25.11 -1.86 -15.50
CA THR A 25 23.84 -2.20 -16.15
C THR A 25 22.84 -2.85 -15.19
N ALA A 26 23.28 -3.79 -14.33
CA ALA A 26 22.36 -4.46 -13.41
C ALA A 26 21.71 -3.49 -12.41
N ALA A 27 22.46 -2.49 -11.96
CA ALA A 27 21.93 -1.47 -11.07
C ALA A 27 21.05 -0.45 -11.79
N GLU A 28 21.31 -0.15 -13.07
CA GLU A 28 20.43 0.67 -13.90
C GLU A 28 19.09 -0.03 -14.14
N ASP A 29 19.10 -1.32 -14.48
CA ASP A 29 17.88 -2.12 -14.68
C ASP A 29 17.03 -2.18 -13.40
N LEU A 30 17.67 -2.36 -12.23
CA LEU A 30 16.99 -2.34 -10.94
C LEU A 30 16.45 -0.94 -10.60
N ARG A 31 17.18 0.13 -10.90
CA ARG A 31 16.69 1.51 -10.72
C ARG A 31 15.43 1.78 -11.53
N GLU A 32 15.41 1.35 -12.78
CA GLU A 32 14.23 1.51 -13.64
C GLU A 32 13.05 0.69 -13.09
N ARG A 33 13.30 -0.54 -12.65
CA ARG A 33 12.25 -1.43 -12.13
C ARG A 33 11.67 -0.99 -10.78
N PHE A 34 12.48 -0.35 -9.94
CA PHE A 34 12.07 0.16 -8.63
C PHE A 34 11.80 1.67 -8.63
N ALA A 35 11.71 2.32 -9.79
CA ALA A 35 11.52 3.78 -9.90
C ALA A 35 10.23 4.28 -9.23
N ASP A 36 9.19 3.44 -9.20
CA ASP A 36 7.91 3.73 -8.57
C ASP A 36 7.84 3.24 -7.10
N ARG A 37 8.90 2.64 -6.56
CA ARG A 37 8.94 2.15 -5.16
C ARG A 37 9.78 3.06 -4.28
N ASN A 38 9.55 3.03 -2.96
CA ASN A 38 10.39 3.81 -2.03
C ASN A 38 11.75 3.16 -1.76
N VAL A 39 12.56 3.00 -2.81
CA VAL A 39 13.81 2.26 -2.74
C VAL A 39 14.94 3.03 -3.40
N HIS A 40 16.01 3.28 -2.65
CA HIS A 40 17.25 3.80 -3.18
C HIS A 40 18.13 2.65 -3.68
N VAL A 41 18.44 2.61 -4.98
CA VAL A 41 19.34 1.60 -5.55
C VAL A 41 20.75 2.15 -5.74
N GLN A 42 21.72 1.55 -5.05
CA GLN A 42 23.14 1.92 -5.13
C GLN A 42 24.04 0.72 -5.45
N THR A 43 25.30 1.00 -5.78
CA THR A 43 26.29 -0.02 -6.15
C THR A 43 27.50 0.06 -5.25
N GLU A 44 27.96 -1.10 -4.77
CA GLU A 44 29.17 -1.22 -3.98
C GLU A 44 30.06 -2.36 -4.49
N GLN A 45 31.33 -2.35 -4.06
CA GLN A 45 32.26 -3.44 -4.32
C GLN A 45 32.89 -3.87 -3.01
N THR A 46 32.88 -5.19 -2.78
CA THR A 46 33.62 -5.77 -1.67
C THR A 46 35.12 -5.64 -1.94
N GLU A 47 35.93 -5.42 -0.90
CA GLU A 47 37.39 -5.28 -1.05
C GLU A 47 38.05 -6.48 -1.74
N SER A 48 37.46 -7.66 -1.59
CA SER A 48 37.95 -8.91 -2.17
C SER A 48 37.33 -9.28 -3.52
N GLY A 49 36.30 -8.54 -3.97
CA GLY A 49 35.44 -8.95 -5.09
C GLY A 49 34.70 -10.27 -4.83
N ARG A 50 34.57 -10.68 -3.57
CA ARG A 50 33.93 -11.91 -3.11
C ARG A 50 33.01 -11.64 -1.91
N PRO A 51 31.84 -12.30 -1.80
CA PRO A 51 31.24 -13.24 -2.77
C PRO A 51 30.93 -12.57 -4.13
N GLY A 52 30.46 -13.33 -5.13
CA GLY A 52 30.20 -12.80 -6.48
C GLY A 52 29.13 -11.70 -6.51
N GLU A 53 28.25 -11.71 -7.49
CA GLU A 53 27.17 -10.70 -7.57
C GLU A 53 26.07 -11.02 -6.55
N PHE A 54 25.82 -10.09 -5.63
CA PHE A 54 24.76 -10.22 -4.63
C PHE A 54 24.14 -8.86 -4.33
N ILE A 55 22.98 -8.89 -3.68
CA ILE A 55 22.25 -7.71 -3.24
C ILE A 55 22.01 -7.76 -1.75
N THR A 56 21.93 -6.59 -1.13
CA THR A 56 21.40 -6.44 0.22
C THR A 56 20.30 -5.40 0.22
N LEU A 57 19.26 -5.65 1.01
CA LEU A 57 18.28 -4.64 1.39
C LEU A 57 18.62 -4.15 2.79
N SER A 58 18.75 -2.84 2.92
CA SER A 58 19.03 -2.17 4.18
C SER A 58 17.92 -1.18 4.50
N GLU A 59 17.63 -1.06 5.79
CA GLU A 59 16.83 0.01 6.36
C GLU A 59 17.76 0.79 7.31
N ASP A 60 17.86 2.09 7.12
CA ASP A 60 18.91 2.93 7.71
C ASP A 60 20.32 2.33 7.45
N GLU A 61 21.03 1.94 8.51
CA GLU A 61 22.36 1.33 8.46
C GLU A 61 22.31 -0.21 8.65
N ALA A 62 21.13 -0.80 8.85
CA ALA A 62 20.98 -2.22 9.16
C ALA A 62 20.58 -3.03 7.92
N VAL A 63 21.35 -4.08 7.62
CA VAL A 63 20.99 -5.05 6.57
C VAL A 63 19.87 -5.95 7.10
N ILE A 64 18.69 -5.84 6.48
CA ILE A 64 17.50 -6.62 6.84
C ILE A 64 17.37 -7.89 6.00
N ALA A 65 17.90 -7.89 4.76
CA ALA A 65 17.90 -9.06 3.89
C ALA A 65 19.07 -9.05 2.90
N ALA A 66 19.48 -10.23 2.44
CA ALA A 66 20.57 -10.39 1.48
C ALA A 66 20.36 -11.60 0.58
N ALA A 67 20.71 -11.48 -0.69
CA ALA A 67 20.43 -12.52 -1.67
C ALA A 67 21.36 -12.46 -2.91
N SER A 68 21.49 -13.55 -3.66
CA SER A 68 22.24 -13.56 -4.94
C SER A 68 21.57 -12.67 -6.01
N LEU A 69 22.33 -11.90 -6.77
CA LEU A 69 21.74 -11.01 -7.78
C LEU A 69 20.94 -11.79 -8.85
N ASN A 70 21.51 -12.86 -9.39
CA ASN A 70 20.85 -13.64 -10.45
C ASN A 70 19.52 -14.23 -9.98
N SER A 71 19.52 -14.83 -8.80
CA SER A 71 18.33 -15.47 -8.24
C SER A 71 17.24 -14.46 -7.88
N PHE A 72 17.60 -13.24 -7.49
CA PHE A 72 16.65 -12.16 -7.28
C PHE A 72 16.01 -11.71 -8.60
N THR A 73 16.82 -11.51 -9.64
CA THR A 73 16.32 -11.12 -10.98
C THR A 73 15.40 -12.18 -11.57
N ASP A 74 15.77 -13.46 -11.47
CA ASP A 74 14.92 -14.57 -11.92
C ASP A 74 13.56 -14.56 -11.20
N SER A 75 13.56 -14.40 -9.87
CA SER A 75 12.33 -14.33 -9.08
C SER A 75 11.44 -13.12 -9.44
N LEU A 76 12.06 -11.98 -9.76
CA LEU A 76 11.34 -10.78 -10.20
C LEU A 76 10.62 -11.01 -11.53
N ASP A 77 11.21 -11.79 -12.44
CA ASP A 77 10.63 -12.09 -13.76
C ASP A 77 9.58 -13.20 -13.69
N GLU A 78 9.70 -14.14 -12.74
CA GLU A 78 8.71 -15.19 -12.48
C GLU A 78 7.48 -14.69 -11.68
N GLY A 79 7.64 -13.59 -10.94
CA GLY A 79 6.69 -13.01 -9.97
C GLY A 79 5.39 -12.38 -10.51
N ARG A 80 4.71 -13.02 -11.47
CA ARG A 80 3.27 -12.80 -11.76
C ARG A 80 2.40 -14.05 -11.57
N GLN A 81 2.99 -15.17 -11.14
CA GLN A 81 2.26 -16.41 -10.86
C GLN A 81 2.57 -16.88 -9.44
N TYR A 82 1.66 -16.56 -8.51
CA TYR A 82 1.47 -17.18 -7.20
C TYR A 82 2.73 -17.79 -6.57
N ILE A 83 3.50 -16.95 -5.87
CA ILE A 83 4.59 -17.43 -5.05
C ILE A 83 3.97 -18.00 -3.77
N THR A 84 3.84 -19.33 -3.75
CA THR A 84 3.62 -20.05 -2.49
C THR A 84 4.83 -19.74 -1.62
N ARG A 85 4.60 -19.29 -0.38
CA ARG A 85 5.61 -18.96 0.64
C ARG A 85 6.67 -20.07 0.73
N ASP A 86 7.72 -19.95 -0.06
CA ASP A 86 8.96 -20.71 0.07
C ASP A 86 9.87 -19.84 0.94
N ASP A 87 10.54 -20.42 1.95
CA ASP A 87 11.53 -19.79 2.83
C ASP A 87 12.80 -19.39 2.04
N SER A 88 12.62 -18.65 0.95
CA SER A 88 13.66 -18.25 0.03
C SER A 88 14.11 -16.84 0.43
N PRO A 89 15.43 -16.58 0.57
CA PRO A 89 15.94 -15.29 1.05
C PRO A 89 15.57 -14.09 0.16
N TYR A 90 15.08 -14.33 -1.06
CA TYR A 90 14.57 -13.32 -1.99
C TYR A 90 13.12 -12.92 -1.72
N ALA A 91 12.29 -13.85 -1.26
CA ALA A 91 10.91 -13.56 -0.87
C ALA A 91 10.92 -12.51 0.24
N SER A 92 11.81 -12.65 1.23
CA SER A 92 12.00 -11.65 2.27
C SER A 92 12.39 -10.27 1.72
N ILE A 93 13.21 -10.18 0.67
CA ILE A 93 13.50 -8.87 0.04
C ILE A 93 12.24 -8.31 -0.61
N LEU A 94 11.49 -9.12 -1.37
CA LEU A 94 10.29 -8.65 -2.07
C LEU A 94 9.18 -8.25 -1.10
N ASP A 95 8.94 -9.04 -0.05
CA ASP A 95 8.01 -8.76 1.05
C ASP A 95 8.34 -7.40 1.69
N HIS A 96 9.63 -7.11 1.89
CA HIS A 96 10.07 -5.81 2.42
C HIS A 96 10.03 -4.67 1.41
N LEU A 97 9.84 -4.93 0.12
CA LEU A 97 9.80 -3.91 -0.94
C LEU A 97 8.37 -3.61 -1.42
N ASP A 98 7.35 -4.05 -0.68
CA ASP A 98 5.96 -3.97 -1.10
C ASP A 98 5.33 -2.57 -1.08
N GLU A 99 6.09 -1.57 -0.61
CA GLU A 99 5.68 -0.18 -0.57
C GLU A 99 6.03 0.57 -1.86
N THR A 100 4.99 0.99 -2.57
CA THR A 100 5.04 1.82 -3.78
C THR A 100 4.66 3.24 -3.39
N MET A 101 5.66 4.08 -3.12
CA MET A 101 5.47 5.51 -2.86
C MET A 101 5.14 6.23 -4.17
N PHE A 102 4.23 7.18 -4.10
CA PHE A 102 3.94 8.06 -5.20
C PHE A 102 3.81 9.51 -4.76
N THR A 103 4.25 10.38 -5.67
CA THR A 103 4.13 11.82 -5.54
C THR A 103 3.22 12.33 -6.65
N SER A 104 2.26 13.19 -6.31
CA SER A 104 1.39 13.87 -7.29
C SER A 104 0.64 12.89 -8.21
N TRP A 105 -0.10 11.95 -7.63
CA TRP A 105 -1.08 11.19 -8.40
C TRP A 105 -2.34 12.03 -8.65
N SER A 106 -2.85 11.94 -9.88
CA SER A 106 -4.13 12.54 -10.23
C SER A 106 -5.30 11.69 -9.73
N ILE A 107 -6.49 12.29 -9.66
CA ILE A 107 -7.75 11.59 -9.33
C ILE A 107 -7.91 10.31 -10.15
N GLN A 108 -7.61 10.32 -11.45
CA GLN A 108 -7.77 9.12 -12.29
C GLN A 108 -6.85 7.97 -11.86
N ARG A 109 -5.63 8.27 -11.42
CA ARG A 109 -4.70 7.25 -10.90
C ARG A 109 -5.17 6.74 -9.53
N MET A 110 -5.57 7.64 -8.64
CA MET A 110 -6.15 7.27 -7.34
C MET A 110 -7.37 6.36 -7.48
N THR A 111 -8.29 6.70 -8.38
CA THR A 111 -9.45 5.86 -8.68
C THR A 111 -9.04 4.51 -9.26
N ALA A 112 -8.11 4.47 -10.22
CA ALA A 112 -7.67 3.21 -10.81
C ALA A 112 -7.01 2.28 -9.78
N ALA A 113 -6.20 2.84 -8.87
CA ALA A 113 -5.60 2.11 -7.77
C ALA A 113 -6.67 1.60 -6.78
N SER A 114 -7.58 2.47 -6.35
CA SER A 114 -8.71 2.10 -5.46
C SER A 114 -9.51 0.93 -6.04
N ARG A 115 -9.81 0.97 -7.34
CA ARG A 115 -10.54 -0.08 -8.06
C ARG A 115 -9.84 -1.43 -8.05
N GLU A 116 -8.52 -1.46 -8.03
CA GLU A 116 -7.77 -2.71 -7.93
C GLU A 116 -7.94 -3.36 -6.55
N ILE A 117 -7.92 -2.56 -5.47
CA ILE A 117 -8.17 -3.05 -4.10
C ILE A 117 -9.63 -3.50 -3.94
N GLU A 118 -10.58 -2.70 -4.43
CA GLU A 118 -12.02 -3.02 -4.40
C GLU A 118 -12.34 -4.31 -5.16
N ASP A 119 -11.78 -4.49 -6.36
CA ASP A 119 -11.93 -5.73 -7.15
C ASP A 119 -11.26 -6.92 -6.46
N ARG A 120 -10.15 -6.71 -5.73
CA ARG A 120 -9.55 -7.76 -4.90
C ARG A 120 -10.49 -8.16 -3.76
N ALA A 121 -11.03 -7.21 -3.01
CA ALA A 121 -11.99 -7.47 -1.93
C ALA A 121 -13.22 -8.24 -2.46
N TRP A 122 -13.76 -7.82 -3.62
CA TRP A 122 -14.86 -8.52 -4.28
C TRP A 122 -14.51 -9.97 -4.64
N ARG A 123 -13.31 -10.21 -5.18
CA ARG A 123 -12.87 -11.55 -5.60
C ARG A 123 -12.63 -12.49 -4.43
N VAL A 124 -12.08 -11.97 -3.33
CA VAL A 124 -11.94 -12.73 -2.07
C VAL A 124 -13.32 -12.98 -1.47
N GLY A 125 -14.20 -12.00 -1.52
CA GLY A 125 -15.61 -12.10 -1.16
C GLY A 125 -15.87 -12.20 0.34
N GLN A 126 -14.83 -12.00 1.17
CA GLN A 126 -14.88 -11.96 2.63
C GLN A 126 -13.77 -11.04 3.17
N GLY A 127 -13.88 -10.63 4.43
CA GLY A 127 -12.90 -9.75 5.08
C GLY A 127 -13.48 -8.36 5.34
N THR A 128 -12.60 -7.40 5.53
CA THR A 128 -12.95 -6.04 5.94
C THR A 128 -12.29 -5.03 4.99
N LEU A 129 -13.10 -4.12 4.45
CA LEU A 129 -12.66 -3.06 3.55
C LEU A 129 -12.97 -1.69 4.17
N HIS A 130 -11.94 -0.88 4.41
CA HIS A 130 -12.06 0.50 4.88
C HIS A 130 -11.78 1.46 3.73
N ALA A 131 -12.67 2.43 3.49
CA ALA A 131 -12.53 3.40 2.40
C ALA A 131 -12.84 4.83 2.84
N GLY A 132 -11.91 5.75 2.60
CA GLY A 132 -12.04 7.17 2.91
C GLY A 132 -12.30 8.00 1.65
N PHE A 133 -13.38 8.76 1.65
CA PHE A 133 -13.87 9.51 0.49
C PHE A 133 -13.64 11.02 0.55
N GLN A 134 -12.97 11.52 1.60
CA GLN A 134 -12.88 12.93 1.96
C GLN A 134 -14.23 13.56 2.34
N THR A 135 -15.21 13.52 1.43
CA THR A 135 -16.54 14.09 1.62
C THR A 135 -17.64 13.10 1.26
N LEU A 136 -18.82 13.28 1.85
CA LEU A 136 -19.97 12.44 1.61
C LEU A 136 -20.50 12.60 0.18
N SER A 137 -20.37 13.78 -0.43
CA SER A 137 -20.71 13.98 -1.84
C SER A 137 -19.82 13.18 -2.80
N THR A 138 -18.55 12.94 -2.46
CA THR A 138 -17.68 12.01 -3.21
C THR A 138 -18.20 10.58 -3.09
N LEU A 139 -18.52 10.12 -1.87
CA LEU A 139 -19.10 8.80 -1.64
C LEU A 139 -20.43 8.61 -2.40
N GLN A 140 -21.28 9.63 -2.49
CA GLN A 140 -22.53 9.56 -3.25
C GLN A 140 -22.32 9.18 -4.73
N GLY A 141 -21.18 9.56 -5.31
CA GLY A 141 -20.81 9.14 -6.68
C GLY A 141 -20.47 7.66 -6.81
N GLU A 142 -20.17 6.99 -5.70
CA GLU A 142 -19.64 5.62 -5.61
C GLU A 142 -20.57 4.66 -4.85
N LEU A 143 -21.75 5.11 -4.43
CA LEU A 143 -22.73 4.32 -3.65
C LEU A 143 -23.05 2.99 -4.31
N ASP A 144 -23.39 2.99 -5.60
CA ASP A 144 -23.76 1.75 -6.31
C ASP A 144 -22.68 0.66 -6.21
N LEU A 145 -21.40 1.04 -6.15
CA LEU A 145 -20.31 0.08 -5.99
C LEU A 145 -20.26 -0.45 -4.56
N TYR A 146 -20.23 0.45 -3.59
CA TYR A 146 -20.07 0.09 -2.18
C TYR A 146 -21.29 -0.65 -1.64
N GLU A 147 -22.48 -0.34 -2.17
CA GLU A 147 -23.69 -1.09 -1.88
C GLU A 147 -23.54 -2.54 -2.32
N ARG A 148 -23.07 -2.77 -3.55
CA ARG A 148 -22.83 -4.12 -4.07
C ARG A 148 -21.76 -4.86 -3.29
N LEU A 149 -20.68 -4.18 -2.88
CA LEU A 149 -19.65 -4.79 -2.04
C LEU A 149 -20.24 -5.25 -0.70
N GLY A 150 -21.05 -4.41 -0.05
CA GLY A 150 -21.73 -4.74 1.20
C GLY A 150 -22.84 -5.81 1.07
N GLU A 151 -23.24 -6.20 -0.15
CA GLU A 151 -24.11 -7.37 -0.37
C GLU A 151 -23.36 -8.70 -0.30
N THR A 152 -22.02 -8.68 -0.26
CA THR A 152 -21.17 -9.86 -0.11
C THR A 152 -20.84 -10.12 1.38
N ASP A 153 -20.00 -11.11 1.67
CA ASP A 153 -19.52 -11.35 3.06
C ASP A 153 -18.32 -10.44 3.43
N VAL A 154 -18.06 -9.38 2.65
CA VAL A 154 -17.10 -8.33 2.97
C VAL A 154 -17.78 -7.28 3.86
N ASP A 155 -17.22 -7.03 5.04
CA ASP A 155 -17.62 -5.93 5.91
C ASP A 155 -17.00 -4.62 5.39
N VAL A 156 -17.86 -3.66 5.04
CA VAL A 156 -17.44 -2.44 4.34
C VAL A 156 -17.64 -1.25 5.25
N HIS A 157 -16.57 -0.48 5.47
CA HIS A 157 -16.53 0.72 6.31
C HIS A 157 -16.17 1.92 5.44
N ALA A 158 -17.11 2.83 5.25
CA ALA A 158 -16.90 4.06 4.49
C ALA A 158 -16.77 5.27 5.43
N TYR A 159 -15.75 6.09 5.24
CA TYR A 159 -15.45 7.28 6.04
C TYR A 159 -15.58 8.53 5.18
N ALA A 160 -16.34 9.52 5.66
CA ALA A 160 -16.56 10.74 4.92
C ALA A 160 -16.93 11.92 5.82
N VAL A 161 -16.50 13.13 5.44
CA VAL A 161 -16.99 14.36 6.06
C VAL A 161 -18.40 14.68 5.55
N PRO A 162 -19.38 14.95 6.44
CA PRO A 162 -20.75 15.26 6.02
C PRO A 162 -20.84 16.67 5.43
N ASP A 163 -20.90 16.78 4.09
CA ASP A 163 -21.16 18.00 3.32
C ASP A 163 -22.56 18.02 2.66
N VAL A 164 -23.21 16.86 2.61
CA VAL A 164 -24.58 16.64 2.11
C VAL A 164 -25.38 15.79 3.11
N GLU A 165 -26.67 15.59 2.86
CA GLU A 165 -27.48 14.67 3.69
C GLU A 165 -27.06 13.21 3.46
N PRO A 166 -26.87 12.42 4.53
CA PRO A 166 -26.52 11.00 4.41
C PRO A 166 -27.67 10.19 3.82
N PRO A 167 -27.35 9.07 3.14
CA PRO A 167 -28.37 8.14 2.68
C PRO A 167 -29.16 7.57 3.87
N GLU A 168 -30.45 7.31 3.67
CA GLU A 168 -31.33 6.76 4.72
C GLU A 168 -30.98 5.29 5.08
N TYR A 169 -30.33 4.58 4.15
CA TYR A 169 -29.91 3.19 4.30
C TYR A 169 -28.66 2.93 3.46
N SER A 170 -27.76 2.10 3.97
CA SER A 170 -26.61 1.55 3.27
C SER A 170 -26.44 0.08 3.67
N THR A 171 -25.93 -0.75 2.74
CA THR A 171 -25.51 -2.13 3.05
C THR A 171 -24.13 -2.19 3.72
N PHE A 172 -23.48 -1.05 3.88
CA PHE A 172 -22.16 -0.88 4.49
C PHE A 172 -22.24 0.09 5.68
N SER A 173 -21.23 0.04 6.55
CA SER A 173 -21.08 0.92 7.71
C SER A 173 -20.58 2.30 7.28
N LEU A 174 -21.37 3.35 7.52
CA LEU A 174 -21.01 4.73 7.20
C LEU A 174 -20.56 5.48 8.47
N HIS A 175 -19.31 5.96 8.46
CA HIS A 175 -18.70 6.76 9.50
C HIS A 175 -18.62 8.22 9.06
N LEU A 176 -19.44 9.08 9.68
CA LEU A 176 -19.50 10.50 9.36
C LEU A 176 -18.58 11.29 10.31
N GLU A 177 -17.43 11.70 9.82
CA GLU A 177 -16.38 12.27 10.66
C GLU A 177 -16.06 13.71 10.26
N ARG A 178 -16.07 14.64 11.21
CA ARG A 178 -15.70 16.05 10.98
C ARG A 178 -14.24 16.29 11.39
N SER A 179 -13.35 15.43 10.90
CA SER A 179 -11.91 15.51 11.10
C SER A 179 -11.23 16.01 9.84
N ASP A 180 -10.32 16.98 9.98
CA ASP A 180 -9.48 17.44 8.85
C ASP A 180 -8.66 16.28 8.28
N GLU A 181 -8.25 15.32 9.12
CA GLU A 181 -7.54 14.12 8.67
C GLU A 181 -8.37 13.27 7.70
N ILE A 182 -9.67 13.07 7.97
CA ILE A 182 -10.57 12.37 7.05
C ILE A 182 -10.87 13.22 5.82
N ALA A 183 -10.98 14.54 5.97
CA ALA A 183 -11.23 15.47 4.87
C ALA A 183 -10.08 15.49 3.84
N ASP A 184 -8.85 15.37 4.32
CA ASP A 184 -7.65 15.51 3.49
C ASP A 184 -7.08 14.16 3.03
N SER A 185 -7.60 13.04 3.56
CA SER A 185 -7.12 11.69 3.23
C SER A 185 -8.02 10.94 2.24
N TRP A 186 -7.38 10.28 1.28
CA TRP A 186 -7.97 9.24 0.44
C TRP A 186 -7.33 7.92 0.79
N PHE A 187 -8.12 6.93 1.22
CA PHE A 187 -7.62 5.59 1.48
C PHE A 187 -8.58 4.49 1.05
N VAL A 188 -8.02 3.34 0.69
CA VAL A 188 -8.75 2.08 0.52
C VAL A 188 -7.87 0.97 1.07
N VAL A 189 -8.35 0.26 2.09
CA VAL A 189 -7.57 -0.70 2.87
C VAL A 189 -8.35 -1.99 3.02
N PHE A 190 -7.75 -3.11 2.64
CA PHE A 190 -8.36 -4.43 2.71
C PHE A 190 -7.52 -5.37 3.56
N ASP A 191 -8.16 -6.03 4.53
CA ASP A 191 -7.55 -6.93 5.52
C ASP A 191 -7.14 -8.31 4.95
N GLY A 192 -7.44 -8.57 3.68
CA GLY A 192 -7.11 -9.82 3.01
C GLY A 192 -8.07 -10.98 3.30
N GLY A 193 -9.14 -10.78 4.08
CA GLY A 193 -10.12 -11.82 4.39
C GLY A 193 -9.53 -13.03 5.11
N GLY A 194 -8.50 -12.82 5.94
CA GLY A 194 -7.78 -13.88 6.66
C GLY A 194 -6.63 -14.52 5.87
N ASP A 195 -6.38 -14.08 4.63
CA ASP A 195 -5.16 -14.41 3.88
C ASP A 195 -4.21 -13.19 3.84
N PRO A 196 -3.09 -13.23 4.58
CA PRO A 196 -2.00 -12.25 4.49
C PRO A 196 -1.63 -11.78 3.10
N THR A 197 -1.62 -12.67 2.11
CA THR A 197 -1.19 -12.37 0.75
C THR A 197 -2.19 -11.53 -0.04
N GLN A 198 -3.41 -11.38 0.49
CA GLN A 198 -4.45 -10.55 -0.08
C GLN A 198 -4.52 -9.16 0.57
N LYS A 199 -3.75 -8.91 1.64
CA LYS A 199 -3.69 -7.60 2.29
C LYS A 199 -3.15 -6.55 1.34
N CYS A 200 -3.79 -5.39 1.34
CA CYS A 200 -3.29 -4.24 0.60
C CYS A 200 -3.94 -2.96 1.11
N ALA A 201 -3.17 -1.87 1.05
CA ALA A 201 -3.63 -0.54 1.37
C ALA A 201 -3.18 0.45 0.29
N LEU A 202 -4.06 1.38 -0.01
CA LEU A 202 -3.75 2.66 -0.64
C LEU A 202 -4.04 3.72 0.42
N LEU A 203 -3.07 4.57 0.71
CA LEU A 203 -3.23 5.72 1.59
C LEU A 203 -2.56 6.94 0.95
N ALA A 204 -3.31 8.03 0.85
CA ALA A 204 -2.79 9.29 0.35
C ALA A 204 -3.44 10.49 1.02
N GLU A 205 -2.73 11.61 1.00
CA GLU A 205 -3.25 12.91 1.39
C GLU A 205 -3.21 13.89 0.22
N GLU A 206 -4.18 14.80 0.17
CA GLU A 206 -4.23 15.89 -0.80
C GLU A 206 -3.36 17.07 -0.32
N ARG A 207 -2.12 17.17 -0.82
CA ARG A 207 -1.21 18.29 -0.47
C ARG A 207 -1.39 19.51 -1.36
N GLU A 208 -1.78 19.29 -2.60
CA GLU A 208 -2.08 20.33 -3.59
C GLU A 208 -3.42 20.01 -4.28
N PRO A 209 -4.13 21.01 -4.84
CA PRO A 209 -5.48 20.78 -5.36
C PRO A 209 -5.53 19.67 -6.42
N ARG A 210 -6.17 18.55 -6.09
CA ARG A 210 -6.29 17.32 -6.90
C ARG A 210 -4.97 16.59 -7.16
N GLU A 211 -3.97 16.78 -6.32
CA GLU A 211 -2.69 16.09 -6.36
C GLU A 211 -2.45 15.35 -5.05
N PHE A 212 -2.39 14.03 -5.16
CA PHE A 212 -2.34 13.13 -4.02
C PHE A 212 -0.92 12.59 -3.82
N TYR A 213 -0.50 12.55 -2.57
CA TYR A 213 0.81 12.07 -2.14
C TYR A 213 0.60 10.98 -1.12
N GLY A 214 1.28 9.85 -1.30
CA GLY A 214 0.99 8.69 -0.48
C GLY A 214 1.70 7.46 -0.96
N PHE A 215 1.20 6.31 -0.52
CA PHE A 215 1.74 5.02 -0.88
C PHE A 215 0.65 4.00 -1.10
N TRP A 216 1.01 3.02 -1.92
CA TRP A 216 0.37 1.73 -1.96
C TRP A 216 1.27 0.73 -1.23
N THR A 217 0.70 -0.18 -0.43
CA THR A 217 1.46 -1.25 0.21
C THR A 217 0.72 -2.59 0.19
N TYR A 218 1.48 -3.67 0.23
CA TYR A 218 1.03 -5.02 0.55
C TYR A 218 1.57 -5.51 1.90
N ASP A 219 2.36 -4.69 2.60
CA ASP A 219 2.96 -5.03 3.88
C ASP A 219 1.87 -5.26 4.94
N GLU A 220 1.88 -6.45 5.55
CA GLU A 220 0.86 -6.87 6.52
C GLU A 220 0.79 -5.92 7.72
N SER A 221 1.95 -5.52 8.25
CA SER A 221 2.07 -4.65 9.42
C SER A 221 1.53 -3.25 9.16
N THR A 222 1.83 -2.67 8.00
CA THR A 222 1.32 -1.35 7.64
C THR A 222 -0.19 -1.39 7.38
N VAL A 223 -0.69 -2.44 6.73
CA VAL A 223 -2.15 -2.62 6.52
C VAL A 223 -2.88 -2.74 7.86
N ASP A 224 -2.38 -3.60 8.76
CA ASP A 224 -2.99 -3.80 10.09
C ASP A 224 -2.97 -2.52 10.93
N TRP A 225 -1.85 -1.79 10.91
CA TRP A 225 -1.76 -0.52 11.61
C TRP A 225 -2.80 0.49 11.14
N ILE A 226 -3.05 0.60 9.82
CA ILE A 226 -4.05 1.53 9.29
C ILE A 226 -5.46 1.13 9.74
N ILE A 227 -5.79 -0.16 9.66
CA ILE A 227 -7.10 -0.68 10.09
C ILE A 227 -7.30 -0.40 11.59
N ASP A 228 -6.36 -0.81 12.43
CA ASP A 228 -6.41 -0.60 13.87
C ASP A 228 -6.59 0.89 14.20
N TYR A 229 -5.83 1.78 13.54
CA TYR A 229 -5.94 3.22 13.74
C TYR A 229 -7.33 3.76 13.38
N LEU A 230 -7.89 3.34 12.24
CA LEU A 230 -9.22 3.76 11.78
C LEU A 230 -10.32 3.26 12.72
N GLU A 231 -10.24 2.02 13.20
CA GLU A 231 -11.21 1.46 14.13
C GLU A 231 -11.13 2.11 15.52
N GLU A 232 -9.94 2.33 16.06
CA GLU A 232 -9.75 2.94 17.37
C GLU A 232 -10.12 4.43 17.40
N THR A 233 -9.83 5.15 16.31
CA THR A 233 -10.01 6.61 16.24
C THR A 233 -11.38 6.99 15.71
N TYR A 234 -11.90 6.25 14.73
CA TYR A 234 -13.09 6.61 13.94
C TYR A 234 -14.15 5.50 13.90
N GLY A 235 -13.98 4.38 14.61
CA GLY A 235 -14.93 3.26 14.60
C GLY A 235 -16.25 3.51 15.35
N PHE A 236 -16.50 4.72 15.84
CA PHE A 236 -17.74 5.06 16.53
C PHE A 236 -18.84 5.41 15.54
N LEU A 237 -19.70 4.44 15.23
CA LEU A 237 -20.94 4.69 14.50
C LEU A 237 -21.81 5.69 15.29
N GLU A 238 -21.99 6.91 14.77
CA GLU A 238 -23.04 7.81 15.23
C GLU A 238 -24.40 7.12 14.98
N GLN A 239 -25.10 6.77 16.07
CA GLN A 239 -26.47 6.23 16.07
C GLN A 239 -27.53 7.29 15.81
#